data_AF-A0A959T7K2-F1
#
_entry.id   AF-A0A959T7K2-F1
#
_cell.length_a   1.000
_cell.length_b   1.000
_cell.length_c   1.000
_cell.angle_alpha   90.00
_cell.angle_beta   90.00
_cell.angle_gamma   90.00
#
_symmetry.space_group_name_H-M   'P 1'
#
loop_
_entity.id
_entity.type
_entity.pdbx_description
1 polymer ?
#
loop_
_entity_poly.entity_id
_entity_poly.type
_entity_poly.pdbx_seq_one_letter_code
_entity_poly.pdbx_strand_id
1 'polypeptide(L)'
;MGEGPTGIVLDEARARAYNLNKFEGSISTIDLGDDKEVARANFFDPTPMAIKAGRVHLYNTHLGSGTGHISCASCHVDGKWDRLAWDLGDPSGEMDTVPGQFGDVVFHPLKGLKTTQSLVDIINRGTGNLHWRGDKGGLIDFAGAFQHLQGLSAPMDAGSMQEMEDLLANTWYVPNPFRTYRPENGSAAARERIVSPNRVRYHQTTFQSVQSAGVALFVAVNQNCAHCHVGNTGRGDLPGQGNTGGTPGVDMNLNENMAADLRATYRKIGFFYDGPSTAGFGLMADGAFPTNFNRETTSNDYFGDYENELLSWSGGIYVPNCQPCDDFGLWHPHHDAGPALGHRRTLNGTIGSTADITFMKALVDDKDQEYGLIVKGIYQGEQRGFVYTGSDTYQSDQAGQTVTHGQLVSAAQNNNEPLSWTIVHPSTATRLGVDADSDGVYDQDDKVAMVNVRLMLEGPLDGTRMRSDLAAAGYLPTTDPYGLGTEMSPFVLEQEGGSAPVDWVVVELRDEADPTLVLGSQAAVVLASGNVVAATGEQTLAFPALGPGDYQVAVWHRNHLGAMTFDAITLDGGMDAVVDFTDPGT
;
A
#
# COMPACT_ATOMS: atom_id res chain seq x y z
N MET A 1 -0.36 -3.00 -24.95
CA MET A 1 -0.50 -3.31 -23.52
C MET A 1 -1.40 -2.26 -22.90
N GLY A 2 -2.16 -2.63 -21.87
CA GLY A 2 -2.92 -1.70 -21.06
C GLY A 2 -2.04 -0.85 -20.14
N GLU A 3 -2.67 -0.11 -19.23
CA GLU A 3 -1.99 0.87 -18.39
C GLU A 3 -1.37 0.25 -17.12
N GLY A 4 -0.12 0.62 -16.84
CA GLY A 4 0.63 0.11 -15.69
C GLY A 4 0.95 -1.38 -15.77
N PRO A 5 1.59 -1.87 -16.85
CA PRO A 5 1.94 -3.27 -16.99
C PRO A 5 2.87 -3.72 -15.86
N THR A 6 2.46 -4.74 -15.09
CA THR A 6 3.21 -5.29 -13.96
C THR A 6 3.06 -6.80 -13.92
N GLY A 7 4.14 -7.51 -14.26
CA GLY A 7 4.15 -8.97 -14.27
C GLY A 7 3.57 -9.58 -15.55
N ILE A 8 4.22 -10.64 -15.99
CA ILE A 8 3.88 -11.38 -17.21
C ILE A 8 3.90 -12.87 -16.92
N VAL A 9 2.90 -13.59 -17.43
CA VAL A 9 2.83 -15.06 -17.41
C VAL A 9 2.83 -15.55 -18.86
N LEU A 10 3.65 -16.56 -19.15
CA LEU A 10 3.76 -17.13 -20.50
C LEU A 10 2.97 -18.45 -20.59
N ASP A 11 2.17 -18.57 -21.64
CA ASP A 11 1.57 -19.81 -22.12
C ASP A 11 2.19 -20.16 -23.48
N GLU A 12 3.37 -20.76 -23.41
CA GLU A 12 4.16 -21.13 -24.60
C GLU A 12 3.41 -22.11 -25.51
N ALA A 13 2.55 -22.97 -24.95
CA ALA A 13 1.79 -23.96 -25.71
C ALA A 13 0.77 -23.32 -26.66
N ARG A 14 0.22 -22.17 -26.27
CA ARG A 14 -0.69 -21.37 -27.12
C ARG A 14 -0.01 -20.20 -27.82
N ALA A 15 1.31 -20.03 -27.66
CA ALA A 15 2.05 -18.85 -28.09
C ALA A 15 1.40 -17.55 -27.58
N ARG A 16 1.06 -17.51 -26.28
CA ARG A 16 0.43 -16.35 -25.64
C ARG A 16 1.23 -15.88 -24.41
N ALA A 17 1.18 -14.59 -24.15
CA ALA A 17 1.55 -14.02 -22.86
C ALA A 17 0.40 -13.23 -22.27
N TYR A 18 0.26 -13.26 -20.95
CA TYR A 18 -0.75 -12.52 -20.20
C TYR A 18 -0.03 -11.53 -19.29
N ASN A 19 -0.35 -10.25 -19.43
CA ASN A 19 0.26 -9.17 -18.67
C ASN A 19 -0.80 -8.46 -17.84
N LEU A 20 -0.57 -8.34 -16.53
CA LEU A 20 -1.45 -7.61 -15.64
C LEU A 20 -1.19 -6.11 -15.77
N ASN A 21 -2.24 -5.33 -16.02
CA ASN A 21 -2.23 -3.88 -16.17
C ASN A 21 -2.85 -3.26 -14.91
N LYS A 22 -2.00 -2.83 -13.97
CA LYS A 22 -2.44 -2.50 -12.61
C LYS A 22 -3.03 -1.11 -12.45
N PHE A 23 -2.82 -0.21 -13.39
CA PHE A 23 -3.53 1.09 -13.39
C PHE A 23 -4.95 0.92 -13.94
N GLU A 24 -5.09 0.09 -14.98
CA GLU A 24 -6.36 -0.13 -15.69
C GLU A 24 -7.25 -1.20 -15.05
N GLY A 25 -6.72 -2.07 -14.17
CA GLY A 25 -7.48 -3.21 -13.65
C GLY A 25 -7.78 -4.25 -14.75
N SER A 26 -6.81 -4.53 -15.62
CA SER A 26 -7.01 -5.43 -16.77
C SER A 26 -5.86 -6.40 -16.99
N ILE A 27 -6.06 -7.39 -17.84
CA ILE A 27 -5.07 -8.35 -18.33
C ILE A 27 -4.98 -8.22 -19.85
N SER A 28 -3.81 -7.83 -20.36
CA SER A 28 -3.50 -7.87 -21.78
C SER A 28 -3.08 -9.28 -22.19
N THR A 29 -3.67 -9.80 -23.27
CA THR A 29 -3.23 -11.03 -23.95
C THR A 29 -2.39 -10.64 -25.15
N ILE A 30 -1.16 -11.16 -25.23
CA ILE A 30 -0.16 -10.84 -26.24
C ILE A 30 0.12 -12.10 -27.07
N ASP A 31 0.17 -11.98 -28.39
CA ASP A 31 0.67 -13.03 -29.28
C ASP A 31 2.20 -13.02 -29.30
N LEU A 32 2.81 -14.16 -28.97
CA LEU A 32 4.27 -14.29 -28.91
C LEU A 32 4.93 -14.39 -30.31
N GLY A 33 4.14 -14.54 -31.37
CA GLY A 33 4.65 -14.61 -32.74
C GLY A 33 4.98 -13.24 -33.34
N ASP A 34 4.28 -12.18 -32.93
CA ASP A 34 4.47 -10.81 -33.44
C ASP A 34 4.47 -9.72 -32.36
N ASP A 35 4.49 -10.11 -31.08
CA ASP A 35 4.54 -9.24 -29.89
C ASP A 35 3.38 -8.23 -29.80
N LYS A 36 2.23 -8.53 -30.41
CA LYS A 36 1.05 -7.66 -30.36
C LYS A 36 0.05 -8.10 -29.32
N GLU A 37 -0.56 -7.12 -28.67
CA GLU A 37 -1.76 -7.35 -27.88
C GLU A 37 -2.92 -7.75 -28.80
N VAL A 38 -3.52 -8.92 -28.53
CA VAL A 38 -4.62 -9.51 -29.30
C VAL A 38 -5.95 -9.52 -28.56
N ALA A 39 -5.93 -9.35 -27.24
CA ALA A 39 -7.14 -9.19 -26.43
C ALA A 39 -6.80 -8.45 -25.13
N ARG A 40 -7.82 -7.88 -24.49
CA ARG A 40 -7.71 -7.30 -23.14
C ARG A 40 -8.97 -7.61 -22.35
N ALA A 41 -8.82 -8.22 -21.18
CA ALA A 41 -9.93 -8.52 -20.29
C ALA A 41 -9.80 -7.70 -19.00
N ASN A 42 -10.89 -7.09 -18.54
CA ASN A 42 -10.91 -6.44 -17.23
C ASN A 42 -11.05 -7.49 -16.13
N PHE A 43 -10.69 -7.13 -14.91
CA PHE A 43 -10.98 -7.92 -13.72
C PHE A 43 -11.34 -6.96 -12.61
N PHE A 44 -12.05 -7.46 -11.61
CA PHE A 44 -12.32 -6.66 -10.43
C PHE A 44 -11.07 -6.42 -9.59
N ASP A 45 -10.71 -5.15 -9.42
CA ASP A 45 -9.64 -4.75 -8.52
C ASP A 45 -10.20 -4.31 -7.15
N PRO A 46 -10.22 -5.19 -6.12
CA PRO A 46 -10.66 -4.88 -4.75
C PRO A 46 -9.68 -3.95 -4.00
N THR A 47 -8.74 -3.34 -4.72
CA THR A 47 -7.82 -2.38 -4.11
C THR A 47 -8.58 -1.09 -3.80
N PRO A 48 -8.46 -0.53 -2.58
CA PRO A 48 -9.12 0.74 -2.23
C PRO A 48 -8.87 1.87 -3.22
N MET A 49 -9.87 2.76 -3.37
CA MET A 49 -9.84 3.88 -4.33
C MET A 49 -8.61 4.79 -4.15
N ALA A 50 -8.22 5.10 -2.91
CA ALA A 50 -7.02 5.90 -2.60
C ALA A 50 -5.73 5.30 -3.22
N ILE A 51 -5.63 3.98 -3.27
CA ILE A 51 -4.48 3.29 -3.88
C ILE A 51 -4.67 3.19 -5.41
N LYS A 52 -5.90 2.98 -5.91
CA LYS A 52 -6.21 2.96 -7.35
C LYS A 52 -5.86 4.29 -8.02
N ALA A 53 -6.31 5.43 -7.48
CA ALA A 53 -5.95 6.75 -8.02
C ALA A 53 -4.48 7.09 -7.82
N GLY A 54 -3.99 7.04 -6.57
CA GLY A 54 -2.65 7.60 -6.29
C GLY A 54 -1.48 6.86 -6.93
N ARG A 55 -1.63 5.56 -7.27
CA ARG A 55 -0.50 4.77 -7.82
C ARG A 55 0.04 5.33 -9.13
N VAL A 56 -0.80 5.97 -9.95
CA VAL A 56 -0.35 6.48 -11.25
C VAL A 56 0.70 7.57 -11.05
N HIS A 57 0.55 8.44 -10.04
CA HIS A 57 1.47 9.54 -9.74
C HIS A 57 2.84 9.07 -9.25
N LEU A 58 2.89 7.94 -8.53
CA LEU A 58 4.15 7.36 -8.06
C LEU A 58 4.90 6.63 -9.18
N TYR A 59 4.19 5.87 -10.03
CA TYR A 59 4.81 4.89 -10.93
C TYR A 59 4.84 5.29 -12.42
N ASN A 60 3.92 6.14 -12.90
CA ASN A 60 3.76 6.41 -14.33
C ASN A 60 4.82 7.39 -14.87
N THR A 61 5.71 6.90 -15.73
CA THR A 61 6.77 7.71 -16.34
C THR A 61 6.26 8.65 -17.43
N HIS A 62 5.12 8.34 -18.06
CA HIS A 62 4.54 9.16 -19.14
C HIS A 62 3.64 10.27 -18.63
N LEU A 63 3.09 10.13 -17.42
CA LEU A 63 2.31 11.17 -16.74
C LEU A 63 3.22 12.12 -15.96
N GLY A 64 4.15 11.58 -15.16
CA GLY A 64 4.98 12.36 -14.24
C GLY A 64 6.26 12.95 -14.83
N SER A 65 6.73 12.49 -16.00
CA SER A 65 7.99 12.97 -16.60
C SER A 65 7.82 13.48 -18.03
N GLY A 66 8.39 14.66 -18.30
CA GLY A 66 8.41 15.25 -19.64
C GLY A 66 9.26 14.47 -20.64
N THR A 67 10.09 13.53 -20.17
CA THR A 67 10.88 12.63 -21.05
C THR A 67 10.28 11.23 -21.18
N GLY A 68 9.33 10.85 -20.32
CA GLY A 68 8.76 9.50 -20.34
C GLY A 68 9.64 8.40 -19.72
N HIS A 69 10.83 8.73 -19.17
CA HIS A 69 11.83 7.71 -18.78
C HIS A 69 11.91 7.41 -17.28
N ILE A 70 11.56 8.37 -16.42
CA ILE A 70 11.74 8.29 -14.97
C ILE A 70 10.42 8.63 -14.29
N SER A 71 10.10 7.96 -13.19
CA SER A 71 9.03 8.33 -12.28
C SER A 71 9.57 8.47 -10.87
N CYS A 72 8.75 8.93 -9.93
CA CYS A 72 9.11 8.97 -8.51
C CYS A 72 9.57 7.58 -8.02
N ALA A 73 8.92 6.51 -8.48
CA ALA A 73 9.26 5.14 -8.14
C ALA A 73 10.62 4.66 -8.68
N SER A 74 11.23 5.35 -9.66
CA SER A 74 12.56 4.99 -10.15
C SER A 74 13.64 5.21 -9.08
N CYS A 75 13.52 6.27 -8.28
CA CYS A 75 14.39 6.53 -7.13
C CYS A 75 13.78 5.95 -5.84
N HIS A 76 12.46 6.08 -5.68
CA HIS A 76 11.71 5.57 -4.53
C HIS A 76 11.08 4.21 -4.83
N VAL A 77 11.91 3.19 -5.08
CA VAL A 77 11.45 1.85 -5.46
C VAL A 77 10.47 1.29 -4.41
N ASP A 78 9.24 0.98 -4.82
CA ASP A 78 8.10 0.64 -3.94
C ASP A 78 7.83 1.66 -2.81
N GLY A 79 8.03 2.95 -3.08
CA GLY A 79 7.97 4.01 -2.08
C GLY A 79 9.15 4.00 -1.09
N LYS A 80 10.22 3.23 -1.35
CA LYS A 80 11.40 3.14 -0.48
C LYS A 80 12.54 3.95 -1.09
N TRP A 81 13.64 3.28 -1.46
CA TRP A 81 14.85 3.91 -1.94
C TRP A 81 15.60 2.96 -2.89
N ASP A 82 16.29 3.53 -3.85
CA ASP A 82 17.19 2.89 -4.82
C ASP A 82 18.57 2.52 -4.25
N ARG A 83 18.89 2.98 -3.04
CA ARG A 83 20.22 2.90 -2.41
C ARG A 83 21.31 3.63 -3.20
N LEU A 84 20.94 4.70 -3.90
CA LEU A 84 21.88 5.59 -4.56
C LEU A 84 21.92 6.95 -3.85
N ALA A 85 22.97 7.72 -4.12
CA ALA A 85 23.06 9.12 -3.76
C ALA A 85 23.06 9.99 -5.01
N TRP A 86 22.36 11.11 -4.92
CA TRP A 86 22.12 12.01 -6.04
C TRP A 86 22.50 13.44 -5.66
N ASP A 87 23.04 14.19 -6.60
CA ASP A 87 23.18 15.65 -6.48
C ASP A 87 22.12 16.33 -7.33
N LEU A 88 20.93 16.49 -6.76
CA LEU A 88 19.74 17.05 -7.43
C LEU A 88 19.49 18.51 -7.02
N GLY A 89 20.56 19.29 -6.97
CA GLY A 89 20.50 20.72 -6.69
C GLY A 89 20.01 21.55 -7.87
N ASP A 90 19.44 22.71 -7.58
CA ASP A 90 19.10 23.70 -8.61
C ASP A 90 20.26 24.72 -8.71
N PRO A 91 21.05 24.75 -9.79
CA PRO A 91 22.12 25.74 -9.93
C PRO A 91 21.60 27.17 -10.10
N SER A 92 20.32 27.36 -10.41
CA SER A 92 19.65 28.66 -10.56
C SER A 92 18.80 29.06 -9.35
N GLY A 93 18.75 28.21 -8.32
CA GLY A 93 17.98 28.47 -7.11
C GLY A 93 18.60 29.55 -6.22
N GLU A 94 17.84 29.96 -5.22
CA GLU A 94 18.27 30.93 -4.20
C GLU A 94 18.71 30.24 -2.91
N MET A 95 19.43 30.95 -2.04
CA MET A 95 19.74 30.46 -0.70
C MET A 95 18.44 30.29 0.11
N ASP A 96 18.29 29.17 0.79
CA ASP A 96 17.10 28.86 1.60
C ASP A 96 17.44 28.86 3.09
N THR A 97 16.64 29.54 3.91
CA THR A 97 16.86 29.63 5.36
C THR A 97 15.78 28.83 6.06
N VAL A 98 16.19 27.74 6.72
CA VAL A 98 15.29 26.78 7.33
C VAL A 98 15.45 26.83 8.85
N PRO A 99 14.36 27.02 9.62
CA PRO A 99 14.42 26.93 11.07
C PRO A 99 14.93 25.56 11.54
N GLY A 100 16.01 25.54 12.31
CA GLY A 100 16.63 24.32 12.83
C GLY A 100 16.53 24.20 14.35
N GLN A 101 16.79 23.00 14.87
CA GLN A 101 16.71 22.72 16.32
C GLN A 101 17.69 23.57 17.13
N PHE A 102 18.87 23.85 16.57
CA PHE A 102 19.97 24.58 17.23
C PHE A 102 20.20 25.98 16.62
N GLY A 103 19.19 26.51 15.92
CA GLY A 103 19.26 27.75 15.16
C GLY A 103 18.99 27.52 13.68
N ASP A 104 18.70 28.60 12.97
CA ASP A 104 18.40 28.58 11.55
C ASP A 104 19.62 28.10 10.74
N VAL A 105 19.35 27.27 9.73
CA VAL A 105 20.37 26.76 8.81
C VAL A 105 20.15 27.38 7.44
N VAL A 106 21.21 27.91 6.84
CA VAL A 106 21.17 28.53 5.51
C VAL A 106 21.73 27.56 4.47
N PHE A 107 20.87 26.99 3.64
CA PHE A 107 21.25 26.03 2.62
C PHE A 107 21.50 26.69 1.26
N HIS A 108 22.59 26.26 0.62
CA HIS A 108 22.84 26.54 -0.80
C HIS A 108 21.83 25.78 -1.69
N PRO A 109 21.42 26.34 -2.84
CA PRO A 109 20.47 25.68 -3.75
C PRO A 109 21.03 24.39 -4.39
N LEU A 110 22.37 24.30 -4.54
CA LEU A 110 23.05 23.03 -4.77
C LEU A 110 23.04 22.15 -3.50
N LYS A 111 22.62 20.90 -3.66
CA LYS A 111 22.34 19.99 -2.54
C LYS A 111 23.54 19.14 -2.11
N GLY A 112 24.47 18.93 -3.04
CA GLY A 112 25.47 17.89 -2.89
C GLY A 112 24.80 16.51 -2.86
N LEU A 113 25.60 15.49 -2.60
CA LEU A 113 25.09 14.12 -2.53
C LEU A 113 24.02 13.98 -1.44
N LYS A 114 22.89 13.39 -1.83
CA LYS A 114 21.77 13.02 -0.97
C LYS A 114 21.28 11.63 -1.33
N THR A 115 21.27 10.73 -0.36
CA THR A 115 20.70 9.39 -0.49
C THR A 115 19.19 9.46 -0.57
N THR A 116 18.56 8.58 -1.35
CA THR A 116 17.09 8.56 -1.45
C THR A 116 16.45 8.19 -0.11
N GLN A 117 15.46 8.96 0.34
CA GLN A 117 14.68 8.67 1.56
C GLN A 117 13.45 7.81 1.26
N SER A 118 12.99 7.06 2.26
CA SER A 118 11.71 6.34 2.16
C SER A 118 10.54 7.31 2.08
N LEU A 119 9.56 7.00 1.25
CA LEU A 119 8.22 7.59 1.26
C LEU A 119 7.25 6.80 2.15
N VAL A 120 7.68 5.65 2.69
CA VAL A 120 6.84 4.87 3.60
C VAL A 120 6.62 5.63 4.90
N ASP A 121 5.35 5.80 5.26
CA ASP A 121 4.94 6.35 6.55
C ASP A 121 5.49 7.78 6.75
N ILE A 122 5.38 8.64 5.72
CA ILE A 122 5.77 10.07 5.79
C ILE A 122 4.57 11.01 5.91
N ILE A 123 3.36 10.53 5.63
CA ILE A 123 2.14 11.35 5.59
C ILE A 123 1.62 11.58 7.01
N ASN A 124 1.19 12.82 7.31
CA ASN A 124 0.58 13.23 8.58
C ASN A 124 1.44 13.04 9.85
N ARG A 125 2.76 12.95 9.70
CA ARG A 125 3.76 12.62 10.74
C ARG A 125 3.98 13.67 11.86
N GLY A 126 2.98 14.49 12.16
CA GLY A 126 3.09 15.63 13.10
C GLY A 126 3.80 16.83 12.47
N THR A 127 4.73 17.46 13.20
CA THR A 127 5.55 18.63 12.78
C THR A 127 6.67 18.29 11.78
N GLY A 128 6.62 17.09 11.19
CA GLY A 128 7.73 16.46 10.49
C GLY A 128 8.04 17.05 9.13
N ASN A 129 9.02 17.94 9.03
CA ASN A 129 9.47 18.37 7.70
C ASN A 129 10.08 17.19 6.91
N LEU A 130 9.89 17.23 5.60
CA LEU A 130 10.38 16.30 4.61
C LEU A 130 11.69 16.79 3.98
N HIS A 131 12.29 15.93 3.16
CA HIS A 131 13.62 16.10 2.56
C HIS A 131 14.75 16.17 3.60
N TRP A 132 16.00 15.81 3.25
CA TRP A 132 17.08 15.68 4.25
C TRP A 132 17.36 16.98 5.01
N ARG A 133 17.03 18.12 4.42
CA ARG A 133 17.22 19.45 5.01
C ARG A 133 16.08 19.87 5.93
N GLY A 134 14.97 19.13 5.98
CA GLY A 134 13.78 19.57 6.69
C GLY A 134 13.18 20.87 6.13
N ASP A 135 13.31 21.10 4.82
CA ASP A 135 12.90 22.30 4.09
C ASP A 135 11.54 22.16 3.39
N LYS A 136 10.79 21.11 3.72
CA LYS A 136 9.50 20.77 3.10
C LYS A 136 8.47 20.46 4.16
N GLY A 137 7.38 21.21 4.28
CA GLY A 137 6.34 20.99 5.28
C GLY A 137 5.39 19.83 4.94
N GLY A 138 5.25 19.48 3.67
CA GLY A 138 4.38 18.38 3.23
C GLY A 138 4.76 17.83 1.85
N LEU A 139 4.03 16.82 1.37
CA LEU A 139 4.32 16.23 0.06
C LEU A 139 4.01 17.23 -1.06
N ILE A 140 2.98 18.07 -0.89
CA ILE A 140 2.65 19.17 -1.83
C ILE A 140 3.85 20.08 -2.17
N ASP A 141 4.81 20.28 -1.26
CA ASP A 141 5.99 21.11 -1.51
C ASP A 141 6.99 20.50 -2.52
N PHE A 142 6.74 19.25 -2.94
CA PHE A 142 7.47 18.56 -4.00
C PHE A 142 6.79 18.65 -5.37
N ALA A 143 5.63 19.32 -5.51
CA ALA A 143 4.95 19.49 -6.79
C ALA A 143 5.87 20.07 -7.89
N GLY A 144 6.74 21.02 -7.52
CA GLY A 144 7.74 21.60 -8.44
C GLY A 144 8.82 20.62 -8.91
N ALA A 145 9.02 19.49 -8.23
CA ALA A 145 9.99 18.47 -8.66
C ALA A 145 9.55 17.79 -9.97
N PHE A 146 8.24 17.66 -10.23
CA PHE A 146 7.76 17.15 -11.50
C PHE A 146 8.17 18.05 -12.67
N GLN A 147 8.21 19.37 -12.46
CA GLN A 147 8.70 20.33 -13.43
C GLN A 147 10.23 20.33 -13.51
N HIS A 148 10.89 20.66 -12.41
CA HIS A 148 12.32 20.98 -12.40
C HIS A 148 13.24 19.76 -12.42
N LEU A 149 12.77 18.61 -11.93
CA LEU A 149 13.54 17.37 -11.90
C LEU A 149 13.07 16.36 -12.95
N GLN A 150 11.76 16.17 -13.14
CA GLN A 150 11.22 15.20 -14.11
C GLN A 150 10.90 15.81 -15.49
N GLY A 151 11.01 17.12 -15.63
CA GLY A 151 10.95 17.81 -16.92
C GLY A 151 9.56 18.12 -17.46
N LEU A 152 8.51 18.07 -16.64
CA LEU A 152 7.19 18.57 -17.04
C LEU A 152 7.24 20.07 -17.36
N SER A 153 6.28 20.55 -18.13
CA SER A 153 6.15 21.98 -18.46
C SER A 153 5.70 22.84 -17.28
N ALA A 154 5.03 22.23 -16.29
CA ALA A 154 4.49 22.89 -15.10
C ALA A 154 4.62 21.97 -13.87
N PRO A 155 4.52 22.50 -12.64
CA PRO A 155 4.40 21.70 -11.43
C PRO A 155 3.16 20.79 -11.48
N MET A 156 3.19 19.69 -10.74
CA MET A 156 2.00 18.84 -10.54
C MET A 156 0.91 19.63 -9.81
N ASP A 157 -0.36 19.44 -10.18
CA ASP A 157 -1.48 20.12 -9.55
C ASP A 157 -1.77 19.57 -8.14
N ALA A 158 -2.56 20.31 -7.36
CA ALA A 158 -2.85 19.97 -5.97
C ALA A 158 -3.70 18.69 -5.82
N GLY A 159 -4.60 18.40 -6.77
CA GLY A 159 -5.45 17.19 -6.73
C GLY A 159 -4.61 15.94 -6.94
N SER A 160 -3.78 15.92 -7.97
CA SER A 160 -2.84 14.82 -8.23
C SER A 160 -1.86 14.59 -7.08
N MET A 161 -1.36 15.67 -6.46
CA MET A 161 -0.53 15.57 -5.26
C MET A 161 -1.28 14.99 -4.06
N GLN A 162 -2.55 15.35 -3.87
CA GLN A 162 -3.41 14.77 -2.82
C GLN A 162 -3.65 13.27 -3.05
N GLU A 163 -3.94 12.84 -4.28
CA GLU A 163 -4.09 11.41 -4.58
C GLU A 163 -2.80 10.63 -4.30
N MET A 164 -1.63 11.21 -4.61
CA MET A 164 -0.34 10.61 -4.25
C MET A 164 -0.13 10.56 -2.72
N GLU A 165 -0.53 11.60 -1.98
CA GLU A 165 -0.52 11.60 -0.51
C GLU A 165 -1.43 10.49 0.05
N ASP A 166 -2.63 10.32 -0.50
CA ASP A 166 -3.59 9.31 -0.08
C ASP A 166 -3.06 7.87 -0.32
N LEU A 167 -2.36 7.64 -1.45
CA LEU A 167 -1.63 6.39 -1.66
C LEU A 167 -0.56 6.17 -0.58
N LEU A 168 0.29 7.17 -0.35
CA LEU A 168 1.41 7.05 0.58
C LEU A 168 0.94 6.88 2.03
N ALA A 169 -0.21 7.44 2.39
CA ALA A 169 -0.88 7.22 3.67
C ALA A 169 -1.25 5.73 3.87
N ASN A 170 -1.40 4.95 2.80
CA ASN A 170 -1.68 3.52 2.86
C ASN A 170 -0.41 2.63 2.85
N THR A 171 0.79 3.22 2.98
CA THR A 171 2.05 2.46 3.00
C THR A 171 2.52 2.14 4.42
N TRP A 172 3.03 0.92 4.60
CA TRP A 172 3.50 0.39 5.89
C TRP A 172 4.91 -0.17 5.76
N TYR A 173 5.74 0.02 6.79
CA TYR A 173 6.94 -0.78 6.95
C TYR A 173 6.52 -2.23 7.20
N VAL A 174 7.11 -3.18 6.49
CA VAL A 174 6.80 -4.62 6.67
C VAL A 174 7.42 -5.15 7.96
N PRO A 175 6.98 -6.33 8.46
CA PRO A 175 7.53 -6.95 9.66
C PRO A 175 9.07 -6.99 9.63
N ASN A 176 9.66 -6.46 10.70
CA ASN A 176 11.11 -6.42 10.83
C ASN A 176 11.66 -7.84 11.02
N PRO A 177 12.54 -8.34 10.13
CA PRO A 177 13.07 -9.71 10.22
C PRO A 177 13.93 -9.96 11.45
N PHE A 178 14.41 -8.90 12.12
CA PHE A 178 15.16 -8.99 13.37
C PHE A 178 14.25 -9.08 14.60
N ARG A 179 12.92 -9.06 14.42
CA ARG A 179 11.92 -9.23 15.49
C ARG A 179 11.09 -10.48 15.24
N THR A 180 10.93 -11.31 16.28
CA THR A 180 10.16 -12.56 16.17
C THR A 180 9.33 -12.83 17.42
N TYR A 181 8.16 -13.45 17.25
CA TYR A 181 7.42 -14.04 18.37
C TYR A 181 7.75 -15.52 18.54
N ARG A 182 8.06 -15.91 19.78
CA ARG A 182 8.40 -17.30 20.16
C ARG A 182 7.42 -17.85 21.21
N PRO A 183 6.35 -18.54 20.78
CA PRO A 183 5.25 -19.00 21.65
C PRO A 183 5.63 -20.10 22.66
N GLU A 184 6.80 -20.73 22.53
CA GLU A 184 7.22 -21.88 23.33
C GLU A 184 7.51 -21.56 24.82
N ASN A 185 7.48 -20.28 25.22
CA ASN A 185 7.69 -19.86 26.61
C ASN A 185 6.41 -19.23 27.18
N GLY A 186 5.75 -19.97 28.09
CA GLY A 186 4.37 -19.74 28.56
C GLY A 186 4.06 -18.44 29.33
N SER A 187 4.82 -17.35 29.22
CA SER A 187 4.46 -16.03 29.78
C SER A 187 4.40 -14.97 28.68
N ALA A 188 3.36 -14.13 28.67
CA ALA A 188 3.15 -13.07 27.67
C ALA A 188 4.24 -11.98 27.70
N ALA A 189 4.82 -11.74 28.88
CA ALA A 189 5.80 -10.67 29.09
C ALA A 189 7.18 -10.89 28.42
N ALA A 190 7.49 -12.06 27.84
CA ALA A 190 8.83 -12.38 27.31
C ALA A 190 8.82 -13.07 25.92
N ARG A 191 7.81 -12.82 25.08
CA ARG A 191 7.60 -13.58 23.83
C ARG A 191 8.27 -12.98 22.60
N GLU A 192 8.47 -11.67 22.60
CA GLU A 192 9.13 -11.00 21.50
C GLU A 192 10.65 -11.01 21.69
N ARG A 193 11.36 -11.52 20.68
CA ARG A 193 12.82 -11.68 20.70
C ARG A 193 13.47 -10.96 19.53
N ILE A 194 14.65 -10.43 19.80
CA ILE A 194 15.53 -9.88 18.77
C ILE A 194 16.40 -11.02 18.23
N VAL A 195 16.36 -11.25 16.93
CA VAL A 195 17.15 -12.28 16.24
C VAL A 195 18.23 -11.62 15.42
N SER A 196 19.28 -11.15 16.09
CA SER A 196 20.41 -10.50 15.42
C SER A 196 21.27 -11.50 14.63
N PRO A 197 22.06 -11.06 13.64
CA PRO A 197 23.03 -11.95 12.99
C PRO A 197 24.04 -12.48 14.01
N ASN A 198 24.57 -13.70 13.80
CA ASN A 198 25.56 -14.33 14.70
C ASN A 198 26.86 -13.52 14.88
N ARG A 199 27.11 -12.50 14.06
CA ARG A 199 28.25 -11.58 14.20
C ARG A 199 28.05 -10.51 15.29
N VAL A 200 26.84 -10.40 15.84
CA VAL A 200 26.48 -9.35 16.79
C VAL A 200 26.61 -9.87 18.21
N ARG A 201 27.18 -9.05 19.11
CA ARG A 201 27.26 -9.37 20.54
C ARG A 201 25.83 -9.48 21.11
N TYR A 202 25.64 -10.35 22.12
CA TYR A 202 24.35 -10.52 22.81
C TYR A 202 23.20 -10.98 21.90
N HIS A 203 23.46 -11.95 21.03
CA HIS A 203 22.46 -12.62 20.20
C HIS A 203 21.30 -13.21 21.04
N GLN A 204 20.06 -13.12 20.54
CA GLN A 204 18.82 -13.67 21.15
C GLN A 204 18.36 -13.03 22.48
N THR A 205 18.56 -11.72 22.65
CA THR A 205 18.00 -10.97 23.78
C THR A 205 16.49 -10.70 23.63
N THR A 206 15.87 -10.35 24.75
CA THR A 206 14.48 -9.82 24.80
C THR A 206 14.51 -8.30 24.85
N PHE A 207 13.40 -7.66 24.49
CA PHE A 207 13.22 -6.20 24.66
C PHE A 207 13.44 -5.71 26.10
N GLN A 208 13.30 -6.61 27.09
CA GLN A 208 13.41 -6.30 28.51
C GLN A 208 14.81 -6.53 29.12
N SER A 209 15.74 -7.21 28.44
CA SER A 209 17.05 -7.51 29.05
C SER A 209 18.18 -7.74 28.04
N VAL A 210 19.25 -6.93 28.14
CA VAL A 210 20.60 -7.24 27.64
C VAL A 210 21.45 -7.62 28.84
N GLN A 211 21.32 -8.88 29.27
CA GLN A 211 21.78 -9.34 30.58
C GLN A 211 23.29 -9.21 30.87
N SER A 212 24.14 -9.01 29.86
CA SER A 212 25.60 -9.01 30.02
C SER A 212 26.31 -7.69 29.68
N ALA A 213 25.58 -6.64 29.28
CA ALA A 213 26.14 -5.30 29.05
C ALA A 213 25.89 -4.32 30.21
N GLY A 214 25.00 -4.65 31.16
CA GLY A 214 24.61 -3.72 32.23
C GLY A 214 23.76 -2.52 31.77
N VAL A 215 23.44 -2.44 30.48
CA VAL A 215 22.57 -1.44 29.86
C VAL A 215 21.26 -2.13 29.52
N ALA A 216 20.14 -1.70 30.11
CA ALA A 216 18.84 -2.08 29.56
C ALA A 216 18.72 -1.40 28.18
N LEU A 217 18.51 -2.18 27.12
CA LEU A 217 18.57 -1.76 25.71
C LEU A 217 18.03 -0.33 25.50
N PHE A 218 16.83 -0.07 26.02
CA PHE A 218 16.13 1.19 25.84
C PHE A 218 16.43 2.33 26.84
N VAL A 219 17.20 2.09 27.92
CA VAL A 219 17.75 3.20 28.73
C VAL A 219 18.75 4.01 27.90
N ALA A 220 19.35 3.40 26.89
CA ALA A 220 20.22 4.10 25.95
C ALA A 220 19.45 5.03 25.00
N VAL A 221 18.26 4.67 24.50
CA VAL A 221 17.49 5.50 23.58
C VAL A 221 17.15 6.87 24.15
N ASN A 222 16.65 6.88 25.39
CA ASN A 222 16.31 8.12 26.09
C ASN A 222 17.55 9.01 26.38
N GLN A 223 18.75 8.44 26.40
CA GLN A 223 19.98 9.20 26.68
C GLN A 223 20.80 9.53 25.42
N ASN A 224 20.78 8.68 24.41
CA ASN A 224 21.74 8.68 23.30
C ASN A 224 21.11 8.94 21.93
N CYS A 225 19.83 8.62 21.74
CA CYS A 225 19.15 8.81 20.45
C CYS A 225 18.14 9.96 20.51
N ALA A 226 17.51 10.16 21.66
CA ALA A 226 16.41 11.11 21.85
C ALA A 226 16.78 12.58 21.56
N HIS A 227 18.06 12.96 21.62
CA HIS A 227 18.47 14.32 21.30
C HIS A 227 18.46 14.63 19.78
N CYS A 228 18.66 13.62 18.93
CA CYS A 228 18.61 13.73 17.47
C CYS A 228 17.27 13.26 16.88
N HIS A 229 16.67 12.26 17.50
CA HIS A 229 15.42 11.63 17.05
C HIS A 229 14.26 12.12 17.92
N VAL A 230 14.12 13.44 18.00
CA VAL A 230 13.05 14.11 18.75
C VAL A 230 11.67 13.93 18.10
N GLY A 231 11.64 13.60 16.80
CA GLY A 231 10.45 13.18 16.10
C GLY A 231 10.03 11.79 16.56
N ASN A 232 8.77 11.66 16.97
CA ASN A 232 8.12 10.48 17.58
C ASN A 232 8.03 9.22 16.69
N THR A 233 8.87 9.16 15.66
CA THR A 233 8.91 8.19 14.56
C THR A 233 10.30 7.54 14.46
N GLY A 234 11.28 8.00 15.25
CA GLY A 234 12.68 7.61 15.12
C GLY A 234 13.39 8.30 13.95
N ARG A 235 12.77 9.30 13.31
CA ARG A 235 13.36 10.16 12.27
C ARG A 235 13.50 11.58 12.81
N GLY A 236 14.49 12.33 12.32
CA GLY A 236 14.53 13.77 12.55
C GLY A 236 13.52 14.55 11.69
N ASP A 237 13.04 15.67 12.22
CA ASP A 237 12.09 16.60 11.59
C ASP A 237 12.64 18.00 11.33
N LEU A 238 13.77 18.39 11.92
CA LEU A 238 14.39 19.71 11.70
C LEU A 238 15.85 19.59 11.26
N PRO A 239 16.36 20.54 10.46
CA PRO A 239 17.79 20.64 10.19
C PRO A 239 18.60 20.83 11.48
N GLY A 240 19.83 20.33 11.43
CA GLY A 240 20.75 20.29 12.56
C GLY A 240 20.46 19.18 13.58
N GLN A 241 19.33 18.48 13.49
CA GLN A 241 19.02 17.38 14.40
C GLN A 241 19.98 16.21 14.31
N GLY A 242 20.65 16.01 13.17
CA GLY A 242 21.68 14.97 13.06
C GLY A 242 23.07 15.40 13.55
N ASN A 243 23.22 16.58 14.17
CA ASN A 243 24.48 17.09 14.72
C ASN A 243 24.64 16.71 16.19
N THR A 244 25.75 16.04 16.54
CA THR A 244 26.02 15.54 17.91
C THR A 244 27.17 16.27 18.61
N GLY A 245 27.47 17.51 18.23
CA GLY A 245 28.62 18.23 18.78
C GLY A 245 28.65 18.28 20.31
N GLY A 246 29.66 17.64 20.90
CA GLY A 246 29.87 17.55 22.34
C GLY A 246 29.37 16.24 23.01
N THR A 247 28.72 15.34 22.26
CA THR A 247 28.25 14.04 22.77
C THR A 247 29.37 12.98 22.68
N PRO A 248 29.76 12.31 23.78
CA PRO A 248 30.78 11.26 23.74
C PRO A 248 30.34 10.05 22.91
N GLY A 249 31.20 9.58 21.99
CA GLY A 249 31.03 8.28 21.30
C GLY A 249 30.43 8.33 19.88
N VAL A 250 29.90 9.47 19.44
CA VAL A 250 29.41 9.69 18.06
C VAL A 250 29.81 11.09 17.61
N ASP A 251 30.75 11.19 16.67
CA ASP A 251 31.14 12.46 16.08
C ASP A 251 30.44 12.66 14.73
N MET A 252 29.27 13.30 14.77
CA MET A 252 28.51 13.74 13.59
C MET A 252 28.55 15.28 13.51
N ASN A 253 29.63 15.89 14.00
CA ASN A 253 29.82 17.32 13.96
C ASN A 253 29.61 17.83 12.53
N LEU A 254 28.94 18.99 12.41
CA LEU A 254 28.66 19.67 11.14
C LEU A 254 27.57 19.01 10.27
N ASN A 255 26.84 18.00 10.76
CA ASN A 255 25.66 17.56 10.03
C ASN A 255 24.49 18.54 10.21
N GLU A 256 24.30 19.39 9.21
CA GLU A 256 23.20 20.36 9.13
C GLU A 256 21.86 19.73 8.71
N ASN A 257 21.85 18.46 8.27
CA ASN A 257 20.63 17.76 7.85
C ASN A 257 19.90 17.13 9.04
N MET A 258 18.66 16.71 8.80
CA MET A 258 17.88 15.93 9.75
C MET A 258 18.57 14.60 10.07
N ALA A 259 18.27 14.06 11.26
CA ALA A 259 18.68 12.73 11.64
C ALA A 259 18.01 11.67 10.74
N ALA A 260 18.75 10.59 10.43
CA ALA A 260 18.25 9.51 9.57
C ALA A 260 17.07 8.76 10.21
N ASP A 261 16.20 8.17 9.39
CA ASP A 261 15.12 7.31 9.91
C ASP A 261 15.67 5.99 10.47
N LEU A 262 15.49 5.76 11.78
CA LEU A 262 15.96 4.56 12.46
C LEU A 262 15.21 3.29 12.04
N ARG A 263 13.95 3.38 11.61
CA ARG A 263 13.11 2.21 11.27
C ARG A 263 13.61 1.48 10.04
N ALA A 264 14.25 2.20 9.12
CA ALA A 264 14.82 1.66 7.90
C ALA A 264 16.24 1.10 8.09
N THR A 265 16.88 1.29 9.24
CA THR A 265 18.31 0.98 9.45
C THR A 265 18.68 -0.45 9.10
N TYR A 266 17.85 -1.42 9.49
CA TYR A 266 18.08 -2.83 9.23
C TYR A 266 18.20 -3.19 7.73
N ARG A 267 17.67 -2.34 6.86
CA ARG A 267 17.74 -2.48 5.40
C ARG A 267 18.86 -1.67 4.76
N LYS A 268 19.55 -0.81 5.50
CA LYS A 268 20.66 0.01 5.02
C LYS A 268 22.03 -0.59 5.37
N ILE A 269 22.06 -1.74 6.05
CA ILE A 269 23.30 -2.46 6.36
C ILE A 269 24.05 -2.89 5.10
N GLY A 270 25.38 -2.87 5.16
CA GLY A 270 26.22 -3.41 4.09
C GLY A 270 27.31 -2.48 3.56
N PHE A 271 27.39 -1.24 4.04
CA PHE A 271 28.45 -0.30 3.68
C PHE A 271 29.54 -0.30 4.77
N PHE A 272 30.78 -0.58 4.37
CA PHE A 272 31.96 -0.67 5.22
C PHE A 272 33.14 0.01 4.51
N TYR A 273 33.87 0.89 5.20
CA TYR A 273 35.10 1.50 4.66
C TYR A 273 36.24 0.48 4.55
N ASP A 274 36.27 -0.48 5.45
CA ASP A 274 37.34 -1.44 5.65
C ASP A 274 36.85 -2.87 5.37
N GLY A 275 36.47 -3.15 4.12
CA GLY A 275 36.17 -4.50 3.67
C GLY A 275 35.18 -4.59 2.52
N PRO A 276 34.75 -5.82 2.16
CA PRO A 276 33.72 -6.02 1.16
C PRO A 276 32.41 -5.37 1.59
N SER A 277 31.90 -4.49 0.75
CA SER A 277 30.59 -3.85 0.94
C SER A 277 29.54 -4.49 0.05
N THR A 278 28.36 -4.74 0.61
CA THR A 278 27.16 -5.17 -0.11
C THR A 278 26.20 -4.02 -0.39
N ALA A 279 26.53 -2.81 0.07
CA ALA A 279 25.82 -1.56 -0.21
C ALA A 279 26.82 -0.46 -0.58
N GLY A 280 26.46 0.44 -1.50
CA GLY A 280 27.32 1.54 -1.95
C GLY A 280 27.32 2.77 -1.03
N PHE A 281 26.28 2.93 -0.21
CA PHE A 281 26.07 4.04 0.69
C PHE A 281 25.59 3.52 2.05
N GLY A 282 26.08 4.13 3.12
CA GLY A 282 25.73 3.82 4.49
C GLY A 282 24.60 4.68 5.03
N LEU A 283 24.70 5.05 6.31
CA LEU A 283 23.73 5.92 6.97
C LEU A 283 24.03 7.40 6.65
N MET A 284 23.09 8.28 7.04
CA MET A 284 23.14 9.74 6.83
C MET A 284 22.74 10.22 5.44
N ALA A 285 22.55 11.54 5.34
CA ALA A 285 22.09 12.21 4.14
C ALA A 285 23.04 11.96 2.96
N ASP A 286 24.35 11.99 3.17
CA ASP A 286 25.36 11.74 2.14
C ASP A 286 25.72 10.26 1.98
N GLY A 287 25.23 9.38 2.87
CA GLY A 287 25.55 7.96 2.88
C GLY A 287 26.98 7.64 3.32
N ALA A 288 27.71 8.59 3.92
CA ALA A 288 29.10 8.39 4.32
C ALA A 288 29.25 7.61 5.64
N PHE A 289 28.20 7.46 6.44
CA PHE A 289 28.32 6.83 7.75
C PHE A 289 28.32 5.29 7.64
N PRO A 290 29.39 4.60 8.07
CA PRO A 290 29.52 3.16 7.88
C PRO A 290 28.53 2.37 8.74
N THR A 291 28.20 1.16 8.31
CA THR A 291 27.32 0.24 9.05
C THR A 291 28.10 -0.77 9.90
N ASN A 292 29.24 -0.33 10.41
CA ASN A 292 30.16 -1.10 11.25
C ASN A 292 29.61 -1.17 12.68
N PHE A 293 28.65 -2.05 12.92
CA PHE A 293 27.99 -2.16 14.22
C PHE A 293 28.52 -3.30 15.11
N ASN A 294 29.45 -4.15 14.65
CA ASN A 294 30.26 -5.01 15.54
C ASN A 294 31.27 -5.78 14.72
N ARG A 295 32.56 -5.59 15.00
CA ARG A 295 33.59 -6.58 14.67
C ARG A 295 34.24 -7.05 15.96
N GLU A 296 34.69 -8.30 16.00
CA GLU A 296 35.41 -8.87 17.17
C GLU A 296 36.64 -8.04 17.58
N THR A 297 37.11 -7.13 16.72
CA THR A 297 38.27 -6.26 16.92
C THR A 297 37.95 -4.84 17.42
N THR A 298 36.67 -4.42 17.49
CA THR A 298 36.27 -3.05 17.84
C THR A 298 35.82 -2.98 19.30
N SER A 299 36.76 -3.01 20.24
CA SER A 299 36.48 -3.00 21.67
C SER A 299 36.06 -1.63 22.23
N ASN A 300 35.51 -0.71 21.42
CA ASN A 300 35.09 0.64 21.87
C ASN A 300 34.16 1.40 20.89
N ASP A 301 33.56 0.74 19.89
CA ASP A 301 32.65 1.43 18.97
C ASP A 301 31.25 1.51 19.58
N TYR A 302 30.93 2.70 20.11
CA TYR A 302 29.68 3.06 20.79
C TYR A 302 28.42 2.53 20.12
N PHE A 303 28.30 2.63 18.78
CA PHE A 303 27.13 2.13 18.05
C PHE A 303 26.98 0.61 18.07
N GLY A 304 28.05 -0.13 18.34
CA GLY A 304 27.99 -1.57 18.29
C GLY A 304 27.39 -2.25 19.50
N ASP A 305 27.32 -1.54 20.62
CA ASP A 305 26.54 -1.98 21.78
C ASP A 305 25.03 -1.76 21.54
N TYR A 306 24.65 -0.92 20.57
CA TYR A 306 23.27 -0.59 20.18
C TYR A 306 22.79 -1.27 18.89
N GLU A 307 23.60 -2.16 18.29
CA GLU A 307 23.25 -2.80 16.99
C GLU A 307 21.91 -3.53 17.06
N ASN A 308 21.68 -4.31 18.12
CA ASN A 308 20.44 -5.07 18.28
C ASN A 308 19.21 -4.16 18.25
N GLU A 309 19.31 -2.99 18.88
CA GLU A 309 18.24 -1.98 18.93
C GLU A 309 18.02 -1.31 17.57
N LEU A 310 19.09 -0.87 16.92
CA LEU A 310 19.02 -0.25 15.59
C LEU A 310 18.44 -1.21 14.53
N LEU A 311 18.79 -2.50 14.62
CA LEU A 311 18.25 -3.52 13.74
C LEU A 311 16.79 -3.87 14.07
N SER A 312 16.37 -3.74 15.33
CA SER A 312 15.01 -4.06 15.79
C SER A 312 14.08 -2.86 15.93
N TRP A 313 14.46 -1.66 15.46
CA TRP A 313 13.71 -0.44 15.72
C TRP A 313 12.29 -0.45 15.13
N SER A 314 12.15 -0.87 13.87
CA SER A 314 10.84 -0.94 13.19
C SER A 314 9.94 -2.00 13.83
N GLY A 315 8.65 -1.67 14.00
CA GLY A 315 7.60 -2.52 14.57
C GLY A 315 7.00 -2.01 15.90
N GLY A 316 7.27 -0.73 16.23
CA GLY A 316 6.76 -0.07 17.43
C GLY A 316 7.58 -0.32 18.71
N ILE A 317 7.69 0.74 19.53
CA ILE A 317 8.12 0.73 20.94
C ILE A 317 6.89 1.22 21.72
N TYR A 318 6.52 0.60 22.83
CA TYR A 318 5.38 1.04 23.64
C TYR A 318 5.50 0.59 25.10
N VAL A 319 4.78 1.25 26.00
CA VAL A 319 4.87 1.05 27.46
C VAL A 319 4.84 -0.43 27.90
N PRO A 320 3.87 -1.27 27.47
CA PRO A 320 3.90 -2.69 27.84
C PRO A 320 5.08 -3.53 27.29
N ASN A 321 5.80 -3.11 26.24
CA ASN A 321 7.04 -3.78 25.80
C ASN A 321 8.31 -3.12 26.37
N CYS A 322 8.21 -1.88 26.86
CA CYS A 322 9.26 -1.13 27.52
C CYS A 322 8.68 -0.07 28.50
N GLN A 323 8.50 -0.45 29.76
CA GLN A 323 8.00 0.46 30.81
C GLN A 323 8.95 1.65 31.13
N PRO A 324 10.28 1.58 30.94
CA PRO A 324 11.16 2.75 31.03
C PRO A 324 11.10 3.71 29.83
N CYS A 325 10.37 3.36 28.75
CA CYS A 325 10.29 4.15 27.52
C CYS A 325 9.20 5.22 27.54
N ASP A 326 8.46 5.38 28.63
CA ASP A 326 7.30 6.29 28.75
C ASP A 326 7.62 7.77 28.45
N ASP A 327 8.89 8.18 28.57
CA ASP A 327 9.37 9.53 28.26
C ASP A 327 9.81 9.72 26.79
N PHE A 328 9.97 8.64 26.03
CA PHE A 328 10.20 8.76 24.59
C PHE A 328 8.85 9.09 23.96
N GLY A 329 8.71 10.34 23.52
CA GLY A 329 7.48 10.79 22.87
C GLY A 329 7.09 9.82 21.74
N LEU A 330 6.00 9.10 21.92
CA LEU A 330 5.33 8.34 20.86
C LEU A 330 4.07 9.11 20.45
N TRP A 331 4.19 10.43 20.27
CA TRP A 331 3.06 11.33 20.00
C TRP A 331 2.39 11.11 18.63
N HIS A 332 2.75 10.07 17.87
CA HIS A 332 2.12 9.78 16.59
C HIS A 332 1.93 8.27 16.35
N PRO A 333 0.74 7.85 15.87
CA PRO A 333 0.55 6.52 15.29
C PRO A 333 1.62 6.26 14.22
N HIS A 334 2.19 5.06 14.20
CA HIS A 334 3.20 4.68 13.22
C HIS A 334 2.69 3.55 12.34
N HIS A 335 2.98 3.61 11.04
CA HIS A 335 2.70 2.53 10.10
C HIS A 335 3.86 1.53 10.06
N ASP A 336 4.22 1.02 11.24
CA ASP A 336 5.13 -0.11 11.33
C ASP A 336 4.35 -1.40 11.56
N ALA A 337 4.55 -2.37 10.68
CA ALA A 337 4.00 -3.69 10.89
C ALA A 337 4.71 -4.40 12.05
N GLY A 338 3.95 -4.76 13.09
CA GLY A 338 4.41 -5.65 14.16
C GLY A 338 4.83 -7.03 13.64
N PRO A 339 5.73 -7.74 14.35
CA PRO A 339 6.38 -8.95 13.84
C PRO A 339 5.47 -10.17 13.64
N ALA A 340 4.26 -10.17 14.19
CA ALA A 340 3.29 -11.24 13.96
C ALA A 340 2.46 -11.06 12.67
N LEU A 341 2.50 -9.89 12.03
CA LEU A 341 1.71 -9.62 10.83
C LEU A 341 2.10 -10.55 9.69
N GLY A 342 1.09 -11.10 9.02
CA GLY A 342 1.27 -12.10 7.97
C GLY A 342 1.51 -13.52 8.48
N HIS A 343 1.61 -13.76 9.80
CA HIS A 343 1.60 -15.12 10.32
C HIS A 343 0.29 -15.80 9.95
N ARG A 344 0.41 -16.89 9.19
CA ARG A 344 -0.71 -17.71 8.72
C ARG A 344 -0.57 -19.15 9.20
N ARG A 345 -1.70 -19.75 9.60
CA ARG A 345 -1.82 -21.18 9.96
C ARG A 345 -3.09 -21.74 9.34
N THR A 346 -2.97 -22.88 8.68
CA THR A 346 -4.11 -23.57 8.05
C THR A 346 -4.40 -24.86 8.80
N LEU A 347 -5.68 -25.12 9.09
CA LEU A 347 -6.18 -26.41 9.55
C LEU A 347 -7.04 -27.06 8.47
N ASN A 348 -6.92 -28.38 8.31
CA ASN A 348 -7.77 -29.20 7.43
C ASN A 348 -7.98 -30.63 7.97
N GLY A 349 -7.92 -30.82 9.28
CA GLY A 349 -8.02 -32.12 9.94
C GLY A 349 -6.73 -32.95 9.95
N THR A 350 -5.86 -32.81 8.95
CA THR A 350 -4.58 -33.54 8.89
C THR A 350 -3.36 -32.62 9.04
N ILE A 351 -3.47 -31.38 8.59
CA ILE A 351 -2.41 -30.36 8.59
C ILE A 351 -2.76 -29.29 9.64
N GLY A 352 -1.73 -28.75 10.28
CA GLY A 352 -1.81 -27.62 11.21
C GLY A 352 -1.88 -28.01 12.68
N SER A 353 -1.88 -27.00 13.55
CA SER A 353 -1.82 -27.12 15.01
C SER A 353 -2.86 -26.21 15.64
N THR A 354 -3.78 -26.78 16.43
CA THR A 354 -4.73 -25.97 17.21
C THR A 354 -4.05 -25.15 18.30
N ALA A 355 -2.91 -25.62 18.81
CA ALA A 355 -2.10 -24.86 19.75
C ALA A 355 -1.56 -23.56 19.11
N ASP A 356 -1.14 -23.62 17.85
CA ASP A 356 -0.66 -22.44 17.12
C ASP A 356 -1.79 -21.43 16.91
N ILE A 357 -2.98 -21.89 16.53
CA ILE A 357 -4.15 -21.01 16.31
C ILE A 357 -4.64 -20.42 17.63
N THR A 358 -4.64 -21.21 18.70
CA THR A 358 -4.95 -20.72 20.05
C THR A 358 -3.97 -19.63 20.47
N PHE A 359 -2.67 -19.82 20.17
CA PHE A 359 -1.64 -18.80 20.41
C PHE A 359 -1.89 -17.53 19.59
N MET A 360 -2.18 -17.65 18.29
CA MET A 360 -2.47 -16.49 17.44
C MET A 360 -3.64 -15.66 17.97
N LYS A 361 -4.73 -16.33 18.38
CA LYS A 361 -5.89 -15.68 19.00
C LYS A 361 -5.52 -15.01 20.32
N ALA A 362 -4.80 -15.71 21.20
CA ALA A 362 -4.38 -15.14 22.48
C ALA A 362 -3.43 -13.94 22.32
N LEU A 363 -2.62 -13.91 21.26
CA LEU A 363 -1.78 -12.75 20.93
C LEU A 363 -2.64 -11.55 20.49
N VAL A 364 -3.65 -11.79 19.66
CA VAL A 364 -4.60 -10.75 19.23
C VAL A 364 -5.43 -10.24 20.40
N ASP A 365 -5.84 -11.11 21.33
CA ASP A 365 -6.53 -10.69 22.57
C ASP A 365 -5.64 -9.81 23.47
N ASP A 366 -4.33 -10.07 23.52
CA ASP A 366 -3.36 -9.31 24.33
C ASP A 366 -2.94 -7.98 23.67
N LYS A 367 -3.07 -7.88 22.34
CA LYS A 367 -2.53 -6.81 21.48
C LYS A 367 -3.51 -6.39 20.39
N ASP A 368 -4.76 -6.17 20.77
CA ASP A 368 -5.88 -5.88 19.85
C ASP A 368 -5.72 -4.56 19.08
N GLN A 369 -4.93 -3.62 19.59
CA GLN A 369 -4.57 -2.37 18.90
C GLN A 369 -3.49 -2.57 17.81
N GLU A 370 -2.73 -3.66 17.84
CA GLU A 370 -1.63 -3.94 16.90
C GLU A 370 -1.98 -5.06 15.91
N TYR A 371 -2.80 -6.02 16.34
CA TYR A 371 -3.12 -7.22 15.59
C TYR A 371 -4.63 -7.45 15.52
N GLY A 372 -5.11 -7.71 14.31
CA GLY A 372 -6.38 -8.35 14.02
C GLY A 372 -6.16 -9.80 13.59
N LEU A 373 -7.23 -10.58 13.63
CA LEU A 373 -7.21 -11.98 13.20
C LEU A 373 -8.34 -12.22 12.21
N ILE A 374 -8.01 -12.72 11.04
CA ILE A 374 -8.99 -13.13 10.03
C ILE A 374 -8.92 -14.63 9.79
N VAL A 375 -10.01 -15.20 9.29
CA VAL A 375 -10.08 -16.57 8.80
C VAL A 375 -10.67 -16.56 7.41
N LYS A 376 -10.03 -17.25 6.46
CA LYS A 376 -10.57 -17.48 5.11
C LYS A 376 -10.43 -18.97 4.77
N GLY A 377 -11.38 -19.52 4.03
CA GLY A 377 -11.34 -20.90 3.56
C GLY A 377 -12.73 -21.47 3.29
N ILE A 378 -12.88 -22.78 3.39
CA ILE A 378 -14.17 -23.44 3.24
C ILE A 378 -14.88 -23.50 4.59
N TYR A 379 -16.16 -23.11 4.63
CA TYR A 379 -17.02 -23.27 5.80
C TYR A 379 -18.43 -23.63 5.33
N GLN A 380 -18.99 -24.73 5.82
CA GLN A 380 -20.28 -25.28 5.38
C GLN A 380 -20.38 -25.52 3.86
N GLY A 381 -19.26 -25.88 3.24
CA GLY A 381 -19.18 -26.20 1.80
C GLY A 381 -18.99 -25.00 0.87
N GLU A 382 -19.00 -23.77 1.38
CA GLU A 382 -18.78 -22.55 0.60
C GLU A 382 -17.46 -21.88 0.98
N GLN A 383 -16.91 -21.06 0.08
CA GLN A 383 -15.78 -20.19 0.39
C GLN A 383 -16.27 -19.01 1.23
N ARG A 384 -15.71 -18.85 2.44
CA ARG A 384 -16.17 -17.88 3.44
C ARG A 384 -15.02 -17.12 4.08
N GLY A 385 -15.35 -15.94 4.60
CA GLY A 385 -14.47 -15.04 5.33
C GLY A 385 -14.99 -14.69 6.72
N PHE A 386 -14.05 -14.43 7.63
CA PHE A 386 -14.35 -14.10 9.02
C PHE A 386 -13.33 -13.11 9.56
N VAL A 387 -13.79 -12.20 10.41
CA VAL A 387 -12.95 -11.28 11.20
C VAL A 387 -13.21 -11.48 12.69
N TYR A 388 -12.15 -11.62 13.48
CA TYR A 388 -12.25 -11.80 14.94
C TYR A 388 -12.66 -10.50 15.62
N THR A 389 -13.68 -10.56 16.47
CA THR A 389 -14.24 -9.39 17.18
C THR A 389 -14.00 -9.46 18.69
N GLY A 390 -13.18 -10.41 19.16
CA GLY A 390 -12.92 -10.65 20.59
C GLY A 390 -13.86 -11.69 21.21
N SER A 391 -13.55 -12.11 22.45
CA SER A 391 -14.36 -13.06 23.24
C SER A 391 -14.74 -14.33 22.47
N ASP A 392 -13.75 -14.97 21.84
CA ASP A 392 -13.94 -16.20 21.05
C ASP A 392 -14.94 -16.07 19.89
N THR A 393 -15.27 -14.85 19.45
CA THR A 393 -16.31 -14.58 18.45
C THR A 393 -15.72 -13.98 17.18
N TYR A 394 -16.26 -14.39 16.04
CA TYR A 394 -15.96 -13.87 14.73
C TYR A 394 -17.23 -13.34 14.07
N GLN A 395 -17.14 -12.17 13.45
CA GLN A 395 -18.11 -11.74 12.45
C GLN A 395 -17.80 -12.49 11.15
N SER A 396 -18.79 -13.14 10.56
CA SER A 396 -18.67 -13.73 9.23
C SER A 396 -18.84 -12.66 8.14
N ASP A 397 -18.52 -13.02 6.91
CA ASP A 397 -18.87 -12.27 5.71
C ASP A 397 -20.38 -12.20 5.40
N GLN A 398 -21.25 -12.61 6.33
CA GLN A 398 -22.69 -12.42 6.28
C GLN A 398 -23.15 -11.56 7.47
N ALA A 399 -23.86 -10.47 7.21
CA ALA A 399 -24.28 -9.48 8.18
C ALA A 399 -25.17 -10.09 9.27
N GLY A 400 -24.86 -9.77 10.52
CA GLY A 400 -25.57 -10.31 11.69
C GLY A 400 -25.28 -11.79 12.00
N GLN A 401 -24.52 -12.50 11.16
CA GLN A 401 -24.05 -13.86 11.46
C GLN A 401 -22.68 -13.82 12.14
N THR A 402 -22.63 -14.35 13.37
CA THR A 402 -21.40 -14.59 14.11
C THR A 402 -21.12 -16.08 14.29
N VAL A 403 -19.83 -16.42 14.35
CA VAL A 403 -19.35 -17.80 14.54
C VAL A 403 -18.29 -17.80 15.65
N THR A 404 -18.30 -18.83 16.49
CA THR A 404 -17.31 -18.97 17.56
C THR A 404 -16.00 -19.58 17.05
N HIS A 405 -14.90 -19.27 17.73
CA HIS A 405 -13.59 -19.87 17.48
C HIS A 405 -13.65 -21.40 17.45
N GLY A 406 -14.34 -21.99 18.43
CA GLY A 406 -14.53 -23.44 18.53
C GLY A 406 -15.29 -24.03 17.35
N GLN A 407 -16.28 -23.32 16.80
CA GLN A 407 -17.00 -23.77 15.60
C GLN A 407 -16.10 -23.77 14.37
N LEU A 408 -15.30 -22.73 14.15
CA LEU A 408 -14.35 -22.66 13.02
C LEU A 408 -13.28 -23.75 13.13
N VAL A 409 -12.69 -23.93 14.32
CA VAL A 409 -11.71 -25.01 14.55
C VAL A 409 -12.34 -26.38 14.33
N SER A 410 -13.56 -26.61 14.83
CA SER A 410 -14.26 -27.89 14.63
C SER A 410 -14.59 -28.16 13.16
N ALA A 411 -15.03 -27.15 12.41
CA ALA A 411 -15.26 -27.26 10.97
C ALA A 411 -13.96 -27.66 10.24
N ALA A 412 -12.86 -26.97 10.54
CA ALA A 412 -11.57 -27.26 9.93
C ALA A 412 -11.00 -28.63 10.28
N GLN A 413 -11.16 -29.08 11.53
CA GLN A 413 -10.58 -30.33 11.99
C GLN A 413 -11.44 -31.55 11.64
N ASN A 414 -12.75 -31.45 11.82
CA ASN A 414 -13.63 -32.62 11.83
C ASN A 414 -14.41 -32.77 10.52
N ASN A 415 -14.64 -31.67 9.80
CA ASN A 415 -15.44 -31.69 8.57
C ASN A 415 -14.59 -31.62 7.29
N ASN A 416 -13.25 -31.59 7.41
CA ASN A 416 -12.33 -31.43 6.29
C ASN A 416 -12.63 -30.17 5.46
N GLU A 417 -13.01 -29.08 6.14
CA GLU A 417 -13.29 -27.76 5.57
C GLU A 417 -12.07 -26.85 5.81
N PRO A 418 -11.09 -26.75 4.89
CA PRO A 418 -9.82 -26.12 5.20
C PRO A 418 -9.98 -24.63 5.50
N LEU A 419 -9.50 -24.19 6.67
CA LEU A 419 -9.55 -22.79 7.11
C LEU A 419 -8.16 -22.29 7.46
N SER A 420 -7.86 -21.04 7.07
CA SER A 420 -6.58 -20.38 7.31
C SER A 420 -6.76 -19.15 8.19
N TRP A 421 -6.18 -19.19 9.38
CA TRP A 421 -6.06 -18.04 10.28
C TRP A 421 -4.86 -17.19 9.86
N THR A 422 -5.06 -15.88 9.70
CA THR A 422 -3.99 -14.93 9.39
C THR A 422 -4.03 -13.75 10.34
N ILE A 423 -2.90 -13.43 10.98
CA ILE A 423 -2.75 -12.17 11.73
C ILE A 423 -2.53 -11.03 10.74
N VAL A 424 -3.36 -9.99 10.85
CA VAL A 424 -3.38 -8.80 9.98
C VAL A 424 -3.43 -7.54 10.83
N HIS A 425 -3.27 -6.36 10.23
CA HIS A 425 -3.37 -5.12 10.99
C HIS A 425 -4.86 -4.85 11.28
N PRO A 426 -5.26 -4.39 12.49
CA PRO A 426 -6.66 -4.16 12.84
C PRO A 426 -7.43 -3.31 11.82
N SER A 427 -6.81 -2.23 11.31
CA SER A 427 -7.44 -1.35 10.31
C SER A 427 -7.72 -2.01 8.96
N THR A 428 -7.11 -3.17 8.68
CA THR A 428 -7.30 -3.93 7.44
C THR A 428 -8.10 -5.21 7.65
N ALA A 429 -8.46 -5.53 8.90
CA ALA A 429 -9.02 -6.83 9.25
C ALA A 429 -10.40 -7.05 8.65
N THR A 430 -11.27 -6.03 8.67
CA THR A 430 -12.58 -6.09 8.00
C THR A 430 -12.39 -6.32 6.50
N ARG A 431 -11.54 -5.51 5.85
CA ARG A 431 -11.32 -5.62 4.41
C ARG A 431 -10.81 -6.99 3.98
N LEU A 432 -9.77 -7.47 4.66
CA LEU A 432 -9.16 -8.76 4.33
C LEU A 432 -10.01 -9.95 4.79
N GLY A 433 -10.91 -9.75 5.74
CA GLY A 433 -11.70 -10.78 6.39
C GLY A 433 -13.06 -10.99 5.77
N VAL A 434 -13.84 -9.93 5.56
CA VAL A 434 -15.29 -10.01 5.32
C VAL A 434 -15.85 -9.01 4.30
N ASP A 435 -15.06 -8.04 3.84
CA ASP A 435 -15.51 -6.93 2.97
C ASP A 435 -14.38 -6.52 2.01
N ALA A 436 -14.14 -7.31 0.97
CA ALA A 436 -12.91 -7.27 0.18
C ALA A 436 -12.59 -5.89 -0.43
N ASP A 437 -13.61 -5.13 -0.81
CA ASP A 437 -13.53 -3.83 -1.48
C ASP A 437 -13.85 -2.62 -0.59
N SER A 438 -14.33 -2.87 0.63
CA SER A 438 -14.60 -1.85 1.63
C SER A 438 -15.76 -0.91 1.27
N ASP A 439 -16.79 -1.44 0.60
CA ASP A 439 -18.01 -0.69 0.28
C ASP A 439 -19.04 -0.70 1.44
N GLY A 440 -18.81 -1.52 2.46
CA GLY A 440 -19.64 -1.66 3.65
C GLY A 440 -20.68 -2.79 3.58
N VAL A 441 -20.73 -3.54 2.48
CA VAL A 441 -21.50 -4.78 2.32
C VAL A 441 -20.52 -5.95 2.45
N TYR A 442 -20.90 -7.00 3.18
CA TYR A 442 -19.99 -8.13 3.39
C TYR A 442 -20.02 -9.12 2.22
N ASP A 443 -18.90 -9.81 1.96
CA ASP A 443 -18.66 -10.62 0.77
C ASP A 443 -19.78 -11.66 0.47
N GLN A 444 -20.45 -12.22 1.49
CA GLN A 444 -21.54 -13.19 1.30
C GLN A 444 -22.88 -12.51 1.03
N ASP A 445 -23.10 -11.31 1.55
CA ASP A 445 -24.30 -10.50 1.28
C ASP A 445 -24.19 -9.75 -0.05
N ASP A 446 -22.96 -9.47 -0.49
CA ASP A 446 -22.63 -8.82 -1.76
C ASP A 446 -22.66 -9.80 -2.96
N LYS A 447 -23.37 -10.92 -2.81
CA LYS A 447 -23.70 -11.81 -3.93
C LYS A 447 -24.80 -11.18 -4.78
N VAL A 448 -24.54 -10.01 -5.31
CA VAL A 448 -25.42 -9.27 -6.21
C VAL A 448 -24.96 -9.49 -7.64
N ALA A 449 -25.86 -9.35 -8.61
CA ALA A 449 -25.46 -9.43 -10.00
C ALA A 449 -24.44 -8.31 -10.29
N MET A 450 -23.25 -8.72 -10.73
CA MET A 450 -22.09 -7.84 -10.95
C MET A 450 -21.59 -8.01 -12.37
N VAL A 451 -21.27 -6.91 -13.04
CA VAL A 451 -20.76 -6.94 -14.42
C VAL A 451 -19.72 -5.85 -14.66
N ASN A 452 -18.59 -6.23 -15.29
CA ASN A 452 -17.65 -5.28 -15.86
C ASN A 452 -18.04 -5.01 -17.31
N VAL A 453 -18.24 -3.74 -17.67
CA VAL A 453 -18.65 -3.36 -19.03
C VAL A 453 -17.55 -2.57 -19.71
N ARG A 454 -17.29 -2.88 -20.97
CA ARG A 454 -16.44 -2.08 -21.86
C ARG A 454 -17.19 -1.72 -23.12
N LEU A 455 -17.00 -0.48 -23.57
CA LEU A 455 -17.52 0.02 -24.84
C LEU A 455 -16.69 1.20 -25.35
N MET A 456 -16.83 1.54 -26.62
CA MET A 456 -16.28 2.77 -27.19
C MET A 456 -17.41 3.56 -27.86
N LEU A 457 -17.46 4.86 -27.57
CA LEU A 457 -18.34 5.80 -28.25
C LEU A 457 -17.62 6.34 -29.49
N GLU A 458 -18.21 6.17 -30.67
CA GLU A 458 -17.61 6.59 -31.95
C GLU A 458 -17.27 8.08 -31.96
N GLY A 459 -18.16 8.94 -31.45
CA GLY A 459 -17.98 10.39 -31.47
C GLY A 459 -16.69 10.89 -30.80
N PRO A 460 -16.35 10.46 -29.57
CA PRO A 460 -15.10 10.82 -28.93
C PRO A 460 -13.90 9.94 -29.30
N LEU A 461 -14.05 8.84 -30.05
CA LEU A 461 -12.95 7.93 -30.36
C LEU A 461 -11.90 8.55 -31.30
N ASP A 462 -10.63 8.59 -30.86
CA ASP A 462 -9.49 9.13 -31.62
C ASP A 462 -8.58 8.04 -32.24
N GLY A 463 -9.15 6.86 -32.46
CA GLY A 463 -8.45 5.67 -32.95
C GLY A 463 -8.24 4.64 -31.84
N THR A 464 -7.59 5.02 -30.73
CA THR A 464 -7.31 4.06 -29.63
C THR A 464 -7.93 4.43 -28.28
N ARG A 465 -8.25 5.71 -28.06
CA ARG A 465 -8.90 6.19 -26.83
C ARG A 465 -10.01 7.17 -27.15
N MET A 466 -10.85 7.46 -26.18
CA MET A 466 -11.87 8.50 -26.30
C MET A 466 -11.36 9.82 -25.71
N ARG A 467 -11.61 10.92 -26.40
CA ARG A 467 -11.39 12.28 -25.91
C ARG A 467 -12.36 12.61 -24.76
N SER A 468 -11.86 13.24 -23.71
CA SER A 468 -12.61 13.65 -22.50
C SER A 468 -12.86 15.16 -22.44
N ASP A 469 -12.90 15.84 -23.59
CA ASP A 469 -13.02 17.31 -23.70
C ASP A 469 -14.22 17.89 -22.93
N LEU A 470 -15.31 17.13 -22.79
CA LEU A 470 -16.51 17.56 -22.08
C LEU A 470 -16.26 17.71 -20.57
N ALA A 471 -15.51 16.78 -19.98
CA ALA A 471 -15.12 16.86 -18.58
C ALA A 471 -14.16 18.04 -18.39
N ALA A 472 -13.12 18.14 -19.24
CA ALA A 472 -12.13 19.23 -19.19
C ALA A 472 -12.75 20.63 -19.35
N ALA A 473 -13.83 20.75 -20.13
CA ALA A 473 -14.55 22.00 -20.34
C ALA A 473 -15.67 22.27 -19.30
N GLY A 474 -15.88 21.36 -18.34
CA GLY A 474 -16.94 21.47 -17.32
C GLY A 474 -18.36 21.32 -17.88
N TYR A 475 -18.52 20.61 -19.00
CA TYR A 475 -19.81 20.37 -19.65
C TYR A 475 -20.42 19.01 -19.34
N LEU A 476 -19.66 18.10 -18.73
CA LEU A 476 -20.18 16.82 -18.27
C LEU A 476 -21.11 17.05 -17.05
N PRO A 477 -22.39 16.63 -17.09
CA PRO A 477 -23.29 16.77 -15.95
C PRO A 477 -22.77 15.99 -14.73
N THR A 478 -22.85 16.58 -13.53
CA THR A 478 -22.49 15.88 -12.28
C THR A 478 -23.58 14.94 -11.79
N THR A 479 -24.81 15.09 -12.29
CA THR A 479 -25.93 14.18 -12.04
C THR A 479 -26.31 13.51 -13.34
N ASP A 480 -26.66 12.22 -13.29
CA ASP A 480 -26.97 11.45 -14.49
C ASP A 480 -28.08 12.11 -15.33
N PRO A 481 -27.92 12.17 -16.65
CA PRO A 481 -28.90 12.79 -17.54
C PRO A 481 -30.09 11.88 -17.87
N TYR A 482 -30.22 10.72 -17.21
CA TYR A 482 -31.25 9.71 -17.47
C TYR A 482 -32.37 9.74 -16.42
N GLY A 483 -32.19 10.49 -15.33
CA GLY A 483 -33.19 10.67 -14.27
C GLY A 483 -33.15 9.58 -13.20
N LEU A 484 -32.04 8.85 -13.08
CA LEU A 484 -31.83 7.84 -12.03
C LEU A 484 -31.39 8.45 -10.69
N GLY A 485 -31.03 9.74 -10.67
CA GLY A 485 -30.63 10.49 -9.49
C GLY A 485 -29.22 10.16 -8.99
N THR A 486 -28.39 9.55 -9.84
CA THR A 486 -27.01 9.19 -9.50
C THR A 486 -26.09 10.38 -9.70
N GLU A 487 -25.28 10.68 -8.70
CA GLU A 487 -24.28 11.76 -8.74
C GLU A 487 -22.88 11.18 -8.96
N MET A 488 -22.13 11.77 -9.89
CA MET A 488 -20.73 11.48 -10.11
C MET A 488 -19.91 12.00 -8.93
N SER A 489 -19.05 11.14 -8.38
CA SER A 489 -18.13 11.55 -7.33
C SER A 489 -17.09 12.54 -7.89
N PRO A 490 -16.60 13.49 -7.08
CA PRO A 490 -15.47 14.34 -7.47
C PRO A 490 -14.27 13.51 -7.91
N PHE A 491 -14.05 12.35 -7.27
CA PHE A 491 -13.02 11.38 -7.63
C PHE A 491 -13.07 10.99 -9.12
N VAL A 492 -14.25 10.65 -9.65
CA VAL A 492 -14.39 10.28 -11.07
C VAL A 492 -14.22 11.50 -11.97
N LEU A 493 -14.80 12.64 -11.58
CA LEU A 493 -14.79 13.86 -12.39
C LEU A 493 -13.36 14.41 -12.61
N GLU A 494 -12.49 14.24 -11.62
CA GLU A 494 -11.12 14.74 -11.60
C GLU A 494 -10.11 13.77 -12.25
N GLN A 495 -10.52 12.56 -12.66
CA GLN A 495 -9.62 11.63 -13.34
C GLN A 495 -9.15 12.18 -14.70
N GLU A 496 -7.91 11.88 -15.06
CA GLU A 496 -7.29 12.25 -16.32
C GLU A 496 -6.80 11.03 -17.13
N GLY A 497 -6.29 11.27 -18.35
CA GLY A 497 -5.72 10.22 -19.19
C GLY A 497 -6.76 9.16 -19.60
N GLY A 498 -6.39 7.88 -19.55
CA GLY A 498 -7.29 6.77 -19.88
C GLY A 498 -8.44 6.57 -18.88
N SER A 499 -8.31 7.15 -17.69
CA SER A 499 -9.35 7.12 -16.65
C SER A 499 -10.25 8.35 -16.71
N ALA A 500 -9.99 9.32 -17.59
CA ALA A 500 -10.81 10.52 -17.69
C ALA A 500 -12.26 10.18 -18.07
N PRO A 501 -13.26 10.75 -17.40
CA PRO A 501 -14.65 10.50 -17.72
C PRO A 501 -15.00 11.16 -19.07
N VAL A 502 -15.69 10.40 -19.92
CA VAL A 502 -16.05 10.82 -21.28
C VAL A 502 -17.52 11.23 -21.34
N ASP A 503 -18.43 10.33 -20.94
CA ASP A 503 -19.86 10.60 -20.90
C ASP A 503 -20.60 9.62 -19.98
N TRP A 504 -21.88 9.88 -19.71
CA TRP A 504 -22.76 8.99 -18.97
C TRP A 504 -23.42 7.94 -19.87
N VAL A 505 -23.48 6.70 -19.40
CA VAL A 505 -24.23 5.60 -20.00
C VAL A 505 -25.22 5.00 -18.99
N VAL A 506 -26.18 4.22 -19.47
CA VAL A 506 -27.02 3.36 -18.62
C VAL A 506 -26.70 1.91 -18.95
N VAL A 507 -26.36 1.14 -17.93
CA VAL A 507 -26.24 -0.32 -18.04
C VAL A 507 -27.50 -0.95 -17.45
N GLU A 508 -28.05 -1.92 -18.16
CA GLU A 508 -29.26 -2.63 -17.77
C GLU A 508 -29.03 -4.12 -17.72
N LEU A 509 -29.55 -4.76 -16.68
CA LEU A 509 -29.72 -6.21 -16.63
C LEU A 509 -31.15 -6.54 -17.00
N ARG A 510 -31.30 -7.43 -17.97
CA ARG A 510 -32.58 -7.84 -18.53
C ARG A 510 -32.79 -9.34 -18.36
N ASP A 511 -34.05 -9.76 -18.37
CA ASP A 511 -34.43 -11.15 -18.23
C ASP A 511 -33.81 -12.03 -19.34
N GLU A 512 -33.31 -13.20 -18.98
CA GLU A 512 -32.64 -14.13 -19.90
C GLU A 512 -33.54 -14.62 -21.04
N ALA A 513 -34.85 -14.77 -20.76
CA ALA A 513 -35.82 -15.36 -21.68
C ALA A 513 -36.65 -14.29 -22.41
N ASP A 514 -36.91 -13.16 -21.76
CA ASP A 514 -37.57 -11.99 -22.34
C ASP A 514 -36.72 -10.72 -22.19
N PRO A 515 -35.80 -10.44 -23.15
CA PRO A 515 -34.92 -9.28 -23.08
C PRO A 515 -35.64 -7.93 -23.26
N THR A 516 -36.98 -7.91 -23.34
CA THR A 516 -37.76 -6.67 -23.25
C THR A 516 -38.03 -6.24 -21.81
N LEU A 517 -37.89 -7.16 -20.85
CA LEU A 517 -38.07 -6.91 -19.42
C LEU A 517 -36.75 -6.45 -18.79
N VAL A 518 -36.70 -5.18 -18.36
CA VAL A 518 -35.58 -4.63 -17.61
C VAL A 518 -35.75 -4.96 -16.12
N LEU A 519 -34.79 -5.70 -15.57
CA LEU A 519 -34.79 -6.14 -14.17
C LEU A 519 -34.03 -5.15 -13.27
N GLY A 520 -33.01 -4.47 -13.81
CA GLY A 520 -32.26 -3.43 -13.13
C GLY A 520 -31.61 -2.46 -14.10
N SER A 521 -31.46 -1.20 -13.69
CA SER A 521 -30.79 -0.14 -14.45
C SER A 521 -29.86 0.63 -13.54
N GLN A 522 -28.67 0.97 -14.04
CA GLN A 522 -27.69 1.77 -13.32
C GLN A 522 -27.07 2.82 -14.25
N ALA A 523 -27.02 4.07 -13.79
CA ALA A 523 -26.25 5.11 -14.45
C ALA A 523 -24.76 4.90 -14.12
N ALA A 524 -23.94 4.90 -15.17
CA ALA A 524 -22.52 4.65 -15.11
C ALA A 524 -21.77 5.63 -16.01
N VAL A 525 -20.44 5.70 -15.87
CA VAL A 525 -19.59 6.63 -16.60
C VAL A 525 -18.66 5.84 -17.49
N VAL A 526 -18.64 6.15 -18.78
CA VAL A 526 -17.62 5.59 -19.67
C VAL A 526 -16.36 6.45 -19.61
N LEU A 527 -15.21 5.81 -19.43
CA LEU A 527 -13.89 6.43 -19.33
C LEU A 527 -13.20 6.45 -20.71
N ALA A 528 -12.16 7.28 -20.85
CA ALA A 528 -11.38 7.41 -22.09
C ALA A 528 -10.79 6.09 -22.60
N SER A 529 -10.53 5.12 -21.72
CA SER A 529 -10.09 3.75 -22.02
C SER A 529 -11.17 2.84 -22.61
N GLY A 530 -12.44 3.25 -22.55
CA GLY A 530 -13.62 2.46 -22.89
C GLY A 530 -14.20 1.67 -21.72
N ASN A 531 -13.55 1.68 -20.56
CA ASN A 531 -14.11 1.05 -19.36
C ASN A 531 -15.34 1.84 -18.89
N VAL A 532 -16.36 1.12 -18.44
CA VAL A 532 -17.53 1.71 -17.79
C VAL A 532 -17.39 1.48 -16.30
N VAL A 533 -17.47 2.55 -15.51
CA VAL A 533 -17.35 2.51 -14.05
C VAL A 533 -18.61 3.08 -13.40
N ALA A 534 -18.89 2.67 -12.16
CA ALA A 534 -19.92 3.30 -11.35
C ALA A 534 -19.59 4.79 -11.17
N ALA A 535 -20.62 5.59 -10.87
CA ALA A 535 -20.44 7.02 -10.60
C ALA A 535 -19.51 7.32 -9.41
N THR A 536 -19.26 6.32 -8.54
CA THR A 536 -18.29 6.37 -7.44
C THR A 536 -16.84 6.15 -7.89
N GLY A 537 -16.63 5.54 -9.06
CA GLY A 537 -15.33 5.13 -9.61
C GLY A 537 -15.06 3.63 -9.51
N GLU A 538 -15.99 2.85 -8.97
CA GLU A 538 -15.85 1.39 -8.89
C GLU A 538 -15.97 0.75 -10.28
N GLN A 539 -15.10 -0.20 -10.61
CA GLN A 539 -14.98 -0.72 -11.97
C GLN A 539 -16.10 -1.71 -12.30
N THR A 540 -16.45 -2.55 -11.34
CA THR A 540 -17.56 -3.51 -11.47
C THR A 540 -18.87 -2.82 -11.13
N LEU A 541 -19.87 -2.95 -12.01
CA LEU A 541 -21.21 -2.45 -11.75
C LEU A 541 -22.01 -3.50 -10.97
N ALA A 542 -22.37 -3.16 -9.74
CA ALA A 542 -23.21 -3.98 -8.88
C ALA A 542 -24.69 -3.59 -8.99
N PHE A 543 -25.58 -4.59 -9.03
CA PHE A 543 -27.04 -4.41 -9.04
C PHE A 543 -27.65 -4.96 -7.75
N PRO A 544 -27.73 -4.16 -6.65
CA PRO A 544 -28.02 -4.69 -5.31
C PRO A 544 -29.40 -5.34 -5.14
N ALA A 545 -30.34 -5.02 -6.03
CA ALA A 545 -31.68 -5.60 -6.00
C ALA A 545 -31.77 -6.96 -6.73
N LEU A 546 -30.70 -7.39 -7.40
CA LEU A 546 -30.64 -8.58 -8.22
C LEU A 546 -29.60 -9.54 -7.66
N GLY A 547 -30.00 -10.79 -7.44
CA GLY A 547 -29.08 -11.85 -7.01
C GLY A 547 -28.33 -12.49 -8.16
N PRO A 548 -27.52 -13.53 -7.88
CA PRO A 548 -26.78 -14.25 -8.89
C PRO A 548 -27.73 -14.92 -9.90
N GLY A 549 -27.39 -14.89 -11.19
CA GLY A 549 -28.24 -15.46 -12.24
C GLY A 549 -27.74 -15.17 -13.64
N ASP A 550 -28.48 -15.65 -14.63
CA ASP A 550 -28.21 -15.40 -16.05
C ASP A 550 -29.01 -14.17 -16.51
N TYR A 551 -28.33 -13.21 -17.15
CA TYR A 551 -28.92 -11.93 -17.56
C TYR A 551 -28.49 -11.55 -18.98
N GLN A 552 -29.40 -10.94 -19.72
CA GLN A 552 -29.03 -10.20 -20.92
C GLN A 552 -28.51 -8.81 -20.49
N VAL A 553 -27.29 -8.46 -20.89
CA VAL A 553 -26.66 -7.20 -20.50
C VAL A 553 -26.80 -6.20 -21.64
N ALA A 554 -27.40 -5.04 -21.36
CA ALA A 554 -27.58 -3.98 -22.34
C ALA A 554 -26.90 -2.69 -21.88
N VAL A 555 -26.43 -1.89 -22.84
CA VAL A 555 -25.89 -0.55 -22.60
C VAL A 555 -26.55 0.48 -23.52
N TRP A 556 -26.86 1.64 -22.94
CA TRP A 556 -27.53 2.75 -23.60
C TRP A 556 -26.76 4.05 -23.40
N HIS A 557 -26.74 4.85 -24.47
CA HIS A 557 -26.22 6.20 -24.46
C HIS A 557 -27.19 7.13 -25.18
N ARG A 558 -27.34 8.39 -24.75
CA ARG A 558 -28.34 9.32 -25.31
C ARG A 558 -28.19 9.59 -26.81
N ASN A 559 -26.95 9.60 -27.29
CA ASN A 559 -26.61 9.99 -28.67
C ASN A 559 -25.94 8.87 -29.49
N HIS A 560 -25.83 7.65 -28.95
CA HIS A 560 -25.28 6.49 -29.67
C HIS A 560 -26.30 5.35 -29.65
N LEU A 561 -26.21 4.43 -30.63
CA LEU A 561 -27.06 3.25 -30.65
C LEU A 561 -26.74 2.36 -29.44
N GLY A 562 -27.76 1.89 -28.73
CA GLY A 562 -27.57 0.92 -27.65
C GLY A 562 -27.12 -0.44 -28.17
N ALA A 563 -26.42 -1.20 -27.33
CA ALA A 563 -25.99 -2.56 -27.61
C ALA A 563 -26.48 -3.50 -26.50
N MET A 564 -26.63 -4.78 -26.82
CA MET A 564 -27.03 -5.81 -25.88
C MET A 564 -26.38 -7.12 -26.29
N THR A 565 -26.01 -7.92 -25.30
CA THR A 565 -25.51 -9.28 -25.52
C THR A 565 -26.50 -10.11 -26.33
N PHE A 566 -26.00 -11.04 -27.15
CA PHE A 566 -26.87 -11.99 -27.84
C PHE A 566 -27.32 -13.13 -26.91
N ASP A 567 -26.36 -13.75 -26.22
CA ASP A 567 -26.60 -14.80 -25.23
C ASP A 567 -26.61 -14.23 -23.80
N ALA A 568 -27.35 -14.86 -22.90
CA ALA A 568 -27.35 -14.46 -21.50
C ALA A 568 -25.98 -14.72 -20.86
N ILE A 569 -25.55 -13.79 -20.00
CA ILE A 569 -24.29 -13.84 -19.27
C ILE A 569 -24.60 -14.25 -17.83
N THR A 570 -23.89 -15.28 -17.35
CA THR A 570 -23.95 -15.69 -15.95
C THR A 570 -23.23 -14.67 -15.08
N LEU A 571 -23.98 -14.01 -14.21
CA LEU A 571 -23.49 -13.10 -13.17
C LEU A 571 -23.66 -13.82 -11.83
N ASP A 572 -22.65 -14.58 -11.41
CA ASP A 572 -22.74 -15.49 -10.26
C ASP A 572 -22.47 -14.82 -8.89
N GLY A 573 -22.41 -13.48 -8.86
CA GLY A 573 -21.94 -12.71 -7.73
C GLY A 573 -20.41 -12.70 -7.60
N GLY A 574 -19.71 -13.41 -8.48
CA GLY A 574 -18.28 -13.21 -8.71
C GLY A 574 -18.05 -11.98 -9.58
N MET A 575 -16.92 -11.31 -9.36
CA MET A 575 -16.62 -10.05 -10.03
C MET A 575 -15.84 -10.24 -11.36
N ASP A 576 -15.93 -11.44 -11.95
CA ASP A 576 -15.13 -11.87 -13.11
C ASP A 576 -15.90 -11.75 -14.45
N ALA A 577 -17.21 -11.49 -14.42
CA ALA A 577 -18.03 -11.37 -15.62
C ALA A 577 -17.70 -10.06 -16.37
N VAL A 578 -17.19 -10.19 -17.59
CA VAL A 578 -16.83 -9.07 -18.48
C VAL A 578 -17.69 -9.11 -19.73
N VAL A 579 -18.32 -7.98 -20.06
CA VAL A 579 -19.06 -7.77 -21.30
C VAL A 579 -18.37 -6.65 -22.08
N ASP A 580 -17.75 -7.00 -23.21
CA ASP A 580 -17.02 -6.07 -24.05
C ASP A 580 -17.76 -5.82 -25.38
N PHE A 581 -18.49 -4.72 -25.44
CA PHE A 581 -19.22 -4.30 -26.64
C PHE A 581 -18.32 -3.76 -27.76
N THR A 582 -16.99 -3.77 -27.58
CA THR A 582 -16.05 -3.53 -28.67
C THR A 582 -15.72 -4.80 -29.45
N ASP A 583 -16.01 -5.99 -28.89
CA ASP A 583 -15.91 -7.27 -29.58
C ASP A 583 -17.20 -7.52 -30.38
N PRO A 584 -17.13 -7.70 -31.72
CA PRO A 584 -18.30 -8.03 -32.53
C PRO A 584 -18.93 -9.40 -32.23
N GLY A 585 -18.30 -10.23 -31.39
CA GLY A 585 -18.81 -11.51 -30.92
C GLY A 585 -19.66 -11.44 -29.63
N THR A 586 -19.71 -10.30 -28.96
CA THR A 586 -20.56 -10.02 -27.79
C THR A 586 -22.00 -9.76 -28.22
#